data_AF-A0A7C8ZAS0-F1
#
_entry.id   AF-A0A7C8ZAS0-F1
#
_cell.length_a   1.000
_cell.length_b   1.000
_cell.length_c   1.000
_cell.angle_alpha   90.00
_cell.angle_beta   90.00
_cell.angle_gamma   90.00
#
_symmetry.space_group_name_H-M   'P 1'
#
loop_
_entity.id
_entity.type
_entity.pdbx_description
1 polymer ?
#
loop_
_entity_poly.entity_id
_entity_poly.type
_entity_poly.pdbx_seq_one_letter_code
_entity_poly.pdbx_strand_id
1 'polypeptide(L)'
;HRLAGMMAEVKRYQDDRAILKQYAETDQVVDNGKVYKVEAEVIPALSDNHQTVVRPLIRLQNKNIVLTRINPQIRDTSVLVRLRPAWEDLRNYITAKGRKRFEV
;
A
#
# COMPACT_ATOMS: atom_id res chain seq x y z
N HIS A 1 14.10 -25.17 9.00
CA HIS A 1 13.14 -24.52 8.07
C HIS A 1 12.00 -23.78 8.77
N ARG A 2 11.19 -24.39 9.65
CA ARG A 2 10.04 -23.71 10.28
C ARG A 2 10.42 -22.51 11.18
N LEU A 3 11.42 -22.69 12.05
CA LEU A 3 11.88 -21.65 12.98
C LEU A 3 12.36 -20.38 12.23
N ALA A 4 13.20 -20.57 11.21
CA ALA A 4 13.69 -19.47 10.37
C ALA A 4 12.56 -18.73 9.65
N GLY A 5 11.54 -19.46 9.17
CA GLY A 5 10.33 -18.87 8.59
C GLY A 5 9.55 -18.02 9.59
N MET A 6 9.33 -18.51 10.81
CA MET A 6 8.71 -17.74 11.89
C MET A 6 9.51 -16.48 12.24
N MET A 7 10.83 -16.58 12.39
CA MET A 7 11.68 -15.43 12.71
C MET A 7 11.62 -14.37 11.61
N ALA A 8 11.61 -14.77 10.34
CA ALA A 8 11.45 -13.85 9.22
C ALA A 8 10.07 -13.15 9.23
N GLU A 9 9.01 -13.86 9.60
CA GLU A 9 7.66 -13.30 9.70
C GLU A 9 7.54 -12.29 10.85
N VAL A 10 8.09 -12.62 12.02
CA VAL A 10 8.13 -11.70 13.18
C VAL A 10 8.91 -10.44 12.84
N LYS A 11 10.08 -10.58 12.19
CA LYS A 11 10.86 -9.42 11.73
C LYS A 11 10.06 -8.56 10.76
N ARG A 12 9.40 -9.18 9.76
CA ARG A 12 8.56 -8.45 8.80
C ARG A 12 7.44 -7.68 9.49
N TYR A 13 6.76 -8.30 10.47
CA TYR A 13 5.73 -7.62 11.26
C TYR A 13 6.28 -6.42 12.04
N GLN A 14 7.46 -6.55 12.65
CA GLN A 14 8.10 -5.45 13.38
C GLN A 14 8.46 -4.30 12.43
N ASP A 15 9.03 -4.61 11.27
CA ASP A 15 9.40 -3.63 10.25
C ASP A 15 8.15 -2.90 9.70
N ASP A 16 7.09 -3.65 9.38
CA ASP A 16 5.82 -3.11 8.88
C ASP A 16 5.11 -2.24 9.95
N ARG A 17 5.16 -2.65 11.22
CA ARG A 17 4.62 -1.84 12.33
C ARG A 17 5.42 -0.55 12.53
N ALA A 18 6.75 -0.62 12.45
CA ALA A 18 7.61 0.54 12.64
C ALA A 18 7.40 1.60 11.55
N ILE A 19 7.30 1.17 10.28
CA ILE A 19 7.09 2.10 9.17
C ILE A 19 5.67 2.67 9.15
N LEU A 20 4.66 1.87 9.51
CA LEU A 20 3.28 2.35 9.66
C LEU A 20 3.17 3.39 10.78
N LYS A 21 3.88 3.19 11.90
CA LYS A 21 3.93 4.15 12.99
C LYS A 21 4.50 5.51 12.54
N GLN A 22 5.62 5.50 11.83
CA GLN A 22 6.21 6.74 11.29
C GLN A 22 5.22 7.50 10.41
N TYR A 23 4.55 6.81 9.50
CA TYR A 23 3.53 7.40 8.63
C TYR A 23 2.36 8.00 9.43
N ALA A 24 1.79 7.24 10.37
CA ALA A 24 0.65 7.69 11.17
C ALA A 24 0.97 8.92 12.03
N GLU A 25 2.20 9.02 12.54
CA GLU A 25 2.63 10.12 13.41
C GLU A 25 3.09 11.36 12.63
N THR A 26 3.81 11.17 11.52
CA THR A 26 4.58 12.25 10.88
C THR A 26 4.23 12.53 9.43
N ASP A 27 3.34 11.75 8.82
CA ASP A 27 3.02 11.79 7.38
C ASP A 27 4.26 11.60 6.48
N GLN A 28 5.28 10.93 7.02
CA GLN A 28 6.54 10.65 6.36
C GLN A 28 7.06 9.28 6.80
N VAL A 29 7.92 8.68 5.98
CA VAL A 29 8.65 7.47 6.33
C VAL A 29 10.09 7.57 5.87
N VAL A 30 11.00 7.01 6.66
CA VAL A 30 12.42 6.87 6.27
C VAL A 30 12.67 5.45 5.83
N ASP A 31 13.13 5.28 4.59
CA ASP A 31 13.52 3.99 4.04
C ASP A 31 14.90 4.09 3.39
N ASN A 32 15.85 3.24 3.81
CA ASN A 32 17.23 3.24 3.35
C ASN A 32 17.90 4.64 3.37
N GLY A 33 17.64 5.43 4.42
CA GLY A 33 18.17 6.79 4.57
C GLY A 33 17.47 7.86 3.73
N LYS A 34 16.51 7.49 2.87
CA LYS A 34 15.70 8.43 2.09
C LYS A 34 14.38 8.70 2.81
N VAL A 35 14.00 9.98 2.86
CA VAL A 35 12.71 10.42 3.39
C VAL A 35 11.68 10.42 2.26
N TYR A 36 10.56 9.75 2.50
CA TYR A 36 9.39 9.79 1.64
C TYR A 36 8.30 10.54 2.38
N LYS A 37 7.75 11.58 1.75
CA LYS A 37 6.65 12.37 2.31
C LYS A 37 5.35 11.95 1.68
N VAL A 38 4.26 12.16 2.40
CA VAL A 38 2.92 11.94 1.87
C VAL A 38 2.67 12.76 0.61
N GLU A 39 2.09 12.12 -0.39
CA GLU A 39 1.58 12.74 -1.61
C GLU A 39 0.04 12.68 -1.59
N ALA A 40 -0.59 13.71 -2.12
CA ALA A 40 -2.05 13.76 -2.25
C ALA A 40 -2.47 13.12 -3.57
N GLU A 41 -3.06 11.94 -3.52
CA GLU A 41 -3.61 11.25 -4.68
C GLU A 41 -5.09 11.60 -4.85
N VAL A 42 -5.44 12.28 -5.95
CA VAL A 42 -6.82 12.64 -6.26
C VAL A 42 -7.50 11.50 -7.00
N ILE A 43 -8.55 10.95 -6.41
CA ILE A 43 -9.41 9.93 -7.02
C ILE A 43 -10.68 10.61 -7.53
N PRO A 44 -10.86 10.71 -8.87
CA PRO A 44 -12.04 11.34 -9.44
C PRO A 44 -13.31 10.55 -9.13
N ALA A 45 -14.44 11.26 -9.10
CA ALA A 45 -15.75 10.64 -8.99
C ALA A 45 -16.03 9.76 -10.22
N LEU A 46 -16.48 8.54 -10.01
CA LEU A 46 -16.84 7.61 -11.09
C LEU A 46 -18.28 7.78 -11.58
N SER A 47 -19.11 8.53 -10.84
CA SER A 47 -20.48 8.91 -11.20
C SER A 47 -20.96 10.07 -10.33
N ASP A 48 -22.08 10.70 -10.69
CA ASP A 48 -22.62 11.92 -10.04
C ASP A 48 -22.88 11.78 -8.53
N ASN A 49 -23.06 10.54 -8.03
CA ASN A 49 -23.28 10.27 -6.61
C ASN A 49 -21.99 10.02 -5.82
N HIS A 50 -20.83 9.95 -6.47
CA HIS A 50 -19.54 9.79 -5.80
C HIS A 50 -18.83 11.13 -5.68
N GLN A 51 -18.24 11.40 -4.52
CA GLN A 51 -17.40 12.59 -4.34
C GLN A 51 -15.95 12.28 -4.73
N THR A 52 -15.25 13.29 -5.24
CA THR A 52 -13.79 13.23 -5.39
C THR A 52 -13.15 12.99 -4.03
N VAL A 53 -12.26 12.00 -3.95
CA VAL A 53 -11.55 11.67 -2.71
C VAL A 53 -10.08 11.99 -2.90
N VAL A 54 -9.50 12.78 -1.99
CA VAL A 54 -8.06 13.02 -1.94
C VAL A 54 -7.46 12.13 -0.86
N ARG A 55 -6.58 11.21 -1.26
CA ARG A 55 -5.95 10.27 -0.33
C ARG A 55 -4.50 10.66 -0.02
N PRO A 56 -4.10 10.66 1.26
CA PRO A 56 -2.69 10.71 1.62
C PRO A 56 -2.05 9.37 1.27
N LEU A 57 -0.95 9.41 0.52
CA LEU A 57 -0.30 8.22 -0.01
C LEU A 57 1.21 8.30 0.08
N ILE A 58 1.86 7.18 0.45
CA ILE A 58 3.28 6.97 0.17
C ILE A 58 3.44 5.62 -0.52
N ARG A 59 4.12 5.60 -1.68
CA ARG A 59 4.45 4.36 -2.41
C ARG A 59 5.94 4.06 -2.27
N LEU A 60 6.27 2.98 -1.56
CA LEU A 60 7.63 2.45 -1.48
C LEU A 60 7.78 1.34 -2.51
N GLN A 61 8.07 1.73 -3.76
CA GLN A 61 8.08 0.80 -4.90
C GLN A 61 9.05 -0.36 -4.69
N ASN A 62 10.27 -0.11 -4.20
CA ASN A 62 11.27 -1.14 -3.95
C ASN A 62 10.83 -2.21 -2.94
N LYS A 63 9.86 -1.90 -2.07
CA LYS A 63 9.33 -2.82 -1.05
C LYS A 63 7.95 -3.38 -1.40
N ASN A 64 7.35 -2.94 -2.52
CA ASN A 64 5.96 -3.22 -2.86
C ASN A 64 4.98 -2.84 -1.75
N ILE A 65 5.23 -1.71 -1.07
CA ILE A 65 4.40 -1.20 0.03
C ILE A 65 3.70 0.09 -0.39
N VAL A 66 2.43 0.19 0.00
CA VAL A 66 1.63 1.41 -0.05
C VAL A 66 1.14 1.74 1.34
N LEU A 67 1.38 2.98 1.78
CA LEU A 67 0.83 3.53 3.00
C LEU A 67 -0.29 4.51 2.63
N THR A 68 -1.44 4.37 3.28
CA THR A 68 -2.60 5.25 3.08
C THR A 68 -3.50 5.24 4.30
N ARG A 69 -4.68 5.87 4.21
CA ARG A 69 -5.70 5.85 5.26
C ARG A 69 -7.02 5.33 4.70
N ILE A 70 -7.78 4.60 5.52
CA ILE A 70 -9.15 4.19 5.18
C ILE A 70 -10.04 5.43 5.08
N ASN A 71 -10.01 6.27 6.12
CA ASN A 71 -10.57 7.62 6.08
C ASN A 71 -9.42 8.63 5.91
N PRO A 72 -9.32 9.35 4.76
CA PRO A 72 -8.23 10.28 4.50
C PRO A 72 -7.99 11.34 5.59
N GLN A 73 -9.04 11.71 6.34
CA GLN A 73 -8.99 12.74 7.36
C GLN A 73 -8.54 12.23 8.74
N ILE A 74 -8.59 10.92 8.99
CA ILE A 74 -8.32 10.35 10.32
C ILE A 74 -7.01 9.54 10.29
N ARG A 75 -5.98 10.06 10.96
CA ARG A 75 -4.65 9.42 11.04
C ARG A 75 -4.67 8.03 11.65
N ASP A 76 -5.55 7.79 12.63
CA ASP A 76 -5.66 6.48 13.30
C ASP A 76 -6.18 5.38 12.37
N THR A 77 -6.74 5.76 11.21
CA THR A 77 -7.16 4.81 10.16
C THR A 77 -6.05 4.54 9.13
N SER A 78 -4.80 4.87 9.47
CA SER A 78 -3.63 4.57 8.64
C SER A 78 -3.45 3.07 8.47
N VAL A 79 -3.12 2.66 7.26
CA VAL A 79 -2.94 1.27 6.87
C VAL A 79 -1.68 1.12 6.01
N LEU A 80 -1.03 -0.02 6.19
CA LEU A 80 0.05 -0.50 5.33
C LEU A 80 -0.49 -1.64 4.47
N VAL A 81 -0.31 -1.52 3.16
CA VAL A 81 -0.67 -2.56 2.20
C VAL A 81 0.59 -3.03 1.49
N ARG A 82 0.87 -4.32 1.59
CA ARG A 82 1.95 -4.96 0.83
C ARG A 82 1.36 -5.68 -0.36
N LEU A 83 1.77 -5.28 -1.57
CA LEU A 83 1.33 -5.93 -2.79
C LEU A 83 1.93 -7.33 -2.86
N ARG A 84 1.12 -8.31 -3.29
CA ARG A 84 1.60 -9.68 -3.44
C ARG A 84 2.65 -9.75 -4.57
N PRO A 85 3.59 -10.71 -4.48
CA PRO A 85 4.37 -11.13 -5.64
C PRO A 85 3.45 -11.40 -6.83
N ALA A 86 3.90 -11.08 -8.05
CA ALA A 86 3.12 -11.18 -9.29
C ALA A 86 1.87 -10.27 -9.37
N TRP A 87 1.74 -9.25 -8.50
CA TRP A 87 0.68 -8.25 -8.64
C TRP A 87 0.72 -7.54 -9.99
N GLU A 88 1.90 -7.29 -10.56
CA GLU A 88 2.02 -6.68 -11.89
C GLU A 88 1.40 -7.56 -12.98
N ASP A 89 1.66 -8.88 -12.94
CA ASP A 89 1.05 -9.84 -13.87
C ASP A 89 -0.47 -9.86 -13.71
N LEU A 90 -0.96 -9.91 -12.46
CA LEU A 90 -2.39 -9.87 -12.17
C LEU A 90 -3.03 -8.55 -12.65
N ARG A 91 -2.38 -7.41 -12.38
CA ARG A 91 -2.84 -6.10 -12.82
C ARG A 91 -2.90 -6.03 -14.34
N ASN A 92 -1.84 -6.47 -15.02
CA ASN A 92 -1.78 -6.51 -16.48
C ASN A 92 -2.91 -7.37 -17.04
N TYR A 93 -3.17 -8.53 -16.43
CA TYR A 93 -4.26 -9.41 -16.83
C TYR A 93 -5.66 -8.80 -16.61
N ILE A 94 -5.91 -8.17 -15.45
CA ILE A 94 -7.21 -7.52 -15.16
C ILE A 94 -7.45 -6.29 -16.06
N THR A 95 -6.39 -5.55 -16.37
CA THR A 95 -6.48 -4.31 -17.16
C THR A 95 -6.36 -4.56 -18.67
N ALA A 96 -5.95 -5.76 -19.09
CA ALA A 96 -5.92 -6.15 -20.49
C ALA A 96 -7.32 -6.07 -21.10
N LYS A 97 -7.45 -5.32 -22.20
CA LYS A 97 -8.67 -5.26 -23.01
C LYS A 97 -8.89 -6.61 -23.69
N GLY A 98 -9.58 -7.53 -23.01
CA GLY A 98 -9.91 -8.86 -23.53
C GLY A 98 -10.01 -9.88 -22.41
N ARG A 99 -11.23 -10.08 -21.89
CA ARG A 99 -11.53 -11.08 -20.84
C ARG A 99 -11.20 -12.48 -21.34
N LYS A 100 -10.02 -13.03 -21.02
CA LYS A 100 -9.81 -14.48 -21.06
C LYS A 100 -10.27 -15.08 -19.75
N ARG A 101 -11.34 -15.88 -19.77
CA ARG A 101 -11.88 -16.58 -18.60
C ARG A 101 -10.82 -17.53 -18.03
N PHE A 102 -10.78 -17.73 -16.71
CA PHE A 102 -9.88 -18.71 -16.08
C PHE A 102 -10.09 -20.08 -16.73
N GLU A 103 -9.06 -20.66 -17.33
CA GLU A 103 -8.98 -22.11 -17.53
C GLU A 103 -8.42 -22.67 -16.22
N VAL A 104 -9.23 -23.52 -15.56
CA VAL A 104 -8.89 -24.19 -14.29
C VAL A 104 -8.59 -25.64 -14.61
#